data_AF-A0A409VNN7-F1
#
_entry.id   AF-A0A409VNN7-F1
#
_cell.length_a   1.000
_cell.length_b   1.000
_cell.length_c   1.000
_cell.angle_alpha   90.00
_cell.angle_beta   90.00
_cell.angle_gamma   90.00
#
_symmetry.space_group_name_H-M   'P 1'
#
loop_
_entity.id
_entity.type
_entity.pdbx_description
1 polymer ?
#
loop_
_entity_poly.entity_id
_entity_poly.type
_entity_poly.pdbx_seq_one_letter_code
_entity_poly.pdbx_strand_id
1 'polypeptide(L)'
;MPGGHELSPLKKRRSSRLKAREVAASKPSVAPQTNSSSGSREKRRKLSDAAAALNNDRGFDEEGSSTSNTPTSSGPDRRRLKRITLAELERREKHLRLKAQDLEDRKGELEERIEALKKKEDQSSNMMMSQLAEQECQLIIKQLEEHFTCALCYEILAAPYALNPPNCGHTFCGLCILKWFFSRLHRVCGLWHESVDCPICRSLLIPTPDLTPRLQITFPFVPNRVTGSIVESLVEKLVKAPLSSQTQIKREESEDTWVSRTRKKRGRNCIQKREPSEENEDASQKPLDVTAWREGGHMRAEWLKKDRQEQGKEEMAYILKYWSTMGSQDFIALKQKLGV
;
A
#
# COMPACT_ATOMS: atom_id res chain seq x y z
N MET A 1 -45.85 32.50 -52.61
CA MET A 1 -45.87 31.02 -52.59
C MET A 1 -45.10 30.56 -51.34
N PRO A 2 -45.78 30.28 -50.22
CA PRO A 2 -45.12 29.79 -49.01
C PRO A 2 -45.03 28.26 -49.05
N GLY A 3 -43.80 27.74 -49.03
CA GLY A 3 -43.51 26.31 -48.91
C GLY A 3 -43.51 25.88 -47.44
N GLY A 4 -44.40 24.96 -47.09
CA GLY A 4 -44.46 24.33 -45.78
C GLY A 4 -43.35 23.30 -45.59
N HIS A 5 -42.64 23.40 -44.47
CA HIS A 5 -41.75 22.35 -43.99
C HIS A 5 -42.45 21.58 -42.86
N GLU A 6 -42.71 20.30 -43.12
CA GLU A 6 -43.20 19.30 -42.18
C GLU A 6 -42.25 19.10 -40.99
N LEU A 7 -42.81 19.15 -39.78
CA LEU A 7 -42.13 18.76 -38.55
C LEU A 7 -42.29 17.25 -38.31
N SER A 8 -41.18 16.53 -38.31
CA SER A 8 -41.13 15.12 -37.88
C SER A 8 -41.09 14.99 -36.35
N PRO A 9 -41.78 14.01 -35.75
CA PRO A 9 -41.90 13.88 -34.30
C PRO A 9 -40.68 13.18 -33.66
N LEU A 10 -40.16 13.79 -32.59
CA LEU A 10 -39.10 13.25 -31.74
C LEU A 10 -39.58 12.02 -30.96
N LYS A 11 -39.03 10.84 -31.28
CA LYS A 11 -39.21 9.60 -30.51
C LYS A 11 -38.44 9.67 -29.19
N LYS A 12 -39.18 9.66 -28.08
CA LYS A 12 -38.66 9.47 -26.71
C LYS A 12 -38.05 8.06 -26.57
N ARG A 13 -36.73 7.97 -26.36
CA ARG A 13 -36.06 6.74 -25.89
C ARG A 13 -36.11 6.70 -24.36
N ARG A 14 -37.00 5.86 -23.81
CA ARG A 14 -36.91 5.33 -22.45
C ARG A 14 -35.90 4.17 -22.45
N SER A 15 -34.90 4.19 -21.57
CA SER A 15 -34.13 2.99 -21.22
C SER A 15 -34.34 2.67 -19.74
N SER A 16 -35.16 1.67 -19.49
CA SER A 16 -35.26 0.90 -18.25
C SER A 16 -34.71 -0.50 -18.48
N ARG A 17 -34.18 -1.12 -17.41
CA ARG A 17 -33.58 -2.48 -17.30
C ARG A 17 -32.12 -2.55 -17.77
N LEU A 18 -31.15 -3.11 -17.03
CA LEU A 18 -31.19 -4.31 -16.18
C LEU A 18 -30.26 -4.19 -14.96
N LYS A 19 -30.75 -4.68 -13.82
CA LYS A 19 -29.96 -5.21 -12.70
C LYS A 19 -29.56 -6.66 -13.02
N ALA A 20 -28.40 -7.04 -12.48
CA ALA A 20 -28.01 -8.36 -11.95
C ALA A 20 -27.92 -9.55 -12.92
N ARG A 21 -26.72 -10.14 -13.03
CA ARG A 21 -26.50 -11.55 -12.67
C ARG A 21 -25.01 -11.90 -12.54
N GLU A 22 -24.66 -12.46 -11.38
CA GLU A 22 -23.46 -13.24 -11.13
C GLU A 22 -23.53 -14.64 -11.78
N VAL A 23 -22.36 -15.28 -11.81
CA VAL A 23 -22.07 -16.74 -11.83
C VAL A 23 -21.66 -17.35 -13.18
N ALA A 24 -20.52 -18.06 -13.08
CA ALA A 24 -19.98 -19.16 -13.89
C ALA A 24 -18.99 -18.84 -15.03
N ALA A 25 -17.71 -18.96 -14.67
CA ALA A 25 -16.76 -19.93 -15.22
C ALA A 25 -16.86 -20.29 -16.71
N SER A 26 -15.82 -19.93 -17.48
CA SER A 26 -15.31 -20.73 -18.60
C SER A 26 -13.88 -20.33 -18.93
N LYS A 27 -12.94 -21.27 -18.70
CA LYS A 27 -11.61 -21.31 -19.32
C LYS A 27 -11.76 -21.46 -20.84
N PRO A 28 -10.77 -21.05 -21.63
CA PRO A 28 -10.04 -22.09 -22.36
C PRO A 28 -8.52 -21.97 -22.30
N SER A 29 -7.95 -23.17 -22.37
CA SER A 29 -6.55 -23.54 -22.45
C SER A 29 -6.01 -23.34 -23.86
N VAL A 30 -4.83 -22.73 -24.00
CA VAL A 30 -3.89 -23.00 -25.10
C VAL A 30 -2.47 -23.01 -24.52
N ALA A 31 -1.78 -24.13 -24.73
CA ALA A 31 -0.39 -24.38 -24.35
C ALA A 31 0.45 -24.55 -25.65
N PRO A 32 1.76 -24.84 -25.60
CA PRO A 32 2.79 -23.84 -25.82
C PRO A 32 3.73 -24.21 -26.99
N GLN A 33 4.57 -23.27 -27.44
CA GLN A 33 5.76 -23.62 -28.19
C GLN A 33 7.03 -23.06 -27.56
N THR A 34 8.02 -23.93 -27.66
CA THR A 34 9.35 -24.01 -27.09
C THR A 34 10.35 -23.12 -27.81
N ASN A 35 11.40 -22.75 -27.06
CA ASN A 35 12.82 -22.63 -27.43
C ASN A 35 13.45 -21.51 -26.56
N SER A 36 14.65 -21.57 -26.00
CA SER A 36 15.64 -22.59 -25.64
C SER A 36 16.86 -21.78 -25.17
N SER A 37 17.54 -22.24 -24.11
CA SER A 37 18.96 -22.01 -23.76
C SER A 37 19.46 -20.58 -23.47
N SER A 38 19.80 -20.33 -22.21
CA SER A 38 21.22 -20.17 -21.83
C SER A 38 21.40 -20.53 -20.34
N GLY A 39 22.33 -21.44 -20.08
CA GLY A 39 22.57 -22.01 -18.76
C GLY A 39 23.45 -21.13 -17.87
N SER A 40 23.19 -21.18 -16.57
CA SER A 40 24.20 -20.88 -15.55
C SER A 40 24.14 -21.95 -14.46
N ARG A 41 25.34 -22.41 -14.12
CA ARG A 41 25.65 -23.61 -13.34
C ARG A 41 25.14 -23.53 -11.89
N GLU A 42 24.50 -24.60 -11.47
CA GLU A 42 24.17 -24.89 -10.06
C GLU A 42 25.44 -25.00 -9.21
N LYS A 43 25.49 -24.20 -8.15
CA LYS A 43 26.38 -24.43 -7.01
C LYS A 43 25.52 -24.91 -5.83
N ARG A 44 25.28 -26.22 -5.82
CA ARG A 44 24.61 -26.99 -4.76
C ARG A 44 25.31 -26.76 -3.42
N ARG A 45 24.81 -25.81 -2.62
CA ARG A 45 25.23 -25.67 -1.22
C ARG A 45 24.49 -26.70 -0.37
N LYS A 46 25.28 -27.69 0.03
CA LYS A 46 25.07 -28.70 1.05
C LYS A 46 24.54 -28.03 2.33
N LEU A 47 23.25 -28.19 2.63
CA LEU A 47 22.71 -27.94 3.96
C LEU A 47 23.06 -29.15 4.81
N SER A 48 24.03 -28.95 5.69
CA SER A 48 24.50 -29.90 6.68
C SER A 48 23.50 -30.05 7.80
N ASP A 49 23.36 -31.31 8.19
CA ASP A 49 22.67 -31.82 9.37
C ASP A 49 22.97 -31.04 10.64
N ALA A 50 21.91 -30.61 11.32
CA ALA A 50 21.91 -30.25 12.73
C ALA A 50 20.53 -30.56 13.34
N ALA A 51 20.10 -31.81 13.19
CA ALA A 51 19.00 -32.39 13.94
C ALA A 51 19.55 -33.61 14.68
N ALA A 52 20.28 -33.36 15.77
CA ALA A 52 20.76 -34.40 16.67
C ALA A 52 20.55 -33.95 18.11
N ALA A 53 20.03 -34.88 18.91
CA ALA A 53 19.72 -34.80 20.33
C ALA A 53 18.44 -34.01 20.69
N LEU A 54 17.36 -34.75 20.98
CA LEU A 54 17.13 -35.25 22.34
C LEU A 54 16.00 -36.30 22.35
N ASN A 55 16.40 -37.53 22.68
CA ASN A 55 15.72 -38.55 23.48
C ASN A 55 14.20 -38.74 23.28
N ASN A 56 13.79 -39.78 22.55
CA ASN A 56 13.41 -41.08 23.12
C ASN A 56 12.48 -40.94 24.34
N ASP A 57 11.17 -40.84 24.08
CA ASP A 57 10.19 -41.50 24.94
C ASP A 57 9.36 -42.43 24.06
N ARG A 58 9.52 -43.72 24.34
CA ARG A 58 8.98 -44.83 23.57
C ARG A 58 7.48 -44.89 23.79
N GLY A 59 6.72 -44.68 22.73
CA GLY A 59 5.42 -45.32 22.58
C GLY A 59 5.61 -46.83 22.66
N PHE A 60 4.94 -47.45 23.62
CA PHE A 60 4.81 -48.90 23.73
C PHE A 60 3.37 -49.25 23.40
N ASP A 61 3.06 -49.23 22.10
CA ASP A 61 1.91 -49.93 21.54
C ASP A 61 2.38 -51.36 21.24
N GLU A 62 1.92 -52.31 22.03
CA GLU A 62 2.06 -53.74 21.76
C GLU A 62 0.67 -54.39 21.83
N GLU A 63 -0.09 -54.26 20.75
CA GLU A 63 -1.11 -55.24 20.37
C GLU A 63 -0.45 -56.28 19.47
N GLY A 64 -0.42 -57.54 19.89
CA GLY A 64 0.27 -58.57 19.11
C GLY A 64 0.32 -59.97 19.68
N SER A 65 -0.84 -60.55 20.01
CA SER A 65 -1.20 -61.95 19.71
C SER A 65 -0.32 -63.13 20.22
N SER A 66 -0.96 -63.95 21.07
CA SER A 66 -0.93 -65.43 21.07
C SER A 66 0.26 -66.17 21.69
N THR A 67 0.06 -66.81 22.85
CA THR A 67 -0.27 -68.27 22.96
C THR A 67 -0.24 -68.76 24.41
N SER A 68 -1.36 -69.39 24.82
CA SER A 68 -1.51 -70.53 25.74
C SER A 68 -0.50 -70.75 26.88
N ASN A 69 -0.98 -70.67 28.13
CA ASN A 69 -1.20 -71.84 29.00
C ASN A 69 -1.88 -71.47 30.34
N THR A 70 -3.06 -72.06 30.55
CA THR A 70 -3.74 -72.39 31.82
C THR A 70 -2.77 -72.88 32.93
N PRO A 71 -3.05 -72.78 34.26
CA PRO A 71 -4.29 -73.30 34.86
C PRO A 71 -4.91 -72.55 36.08
N THR A 72 -6.25 -72.59 36.11
CA THR A 72 -7.05 -73.15 37.22
C THR A 72 -7.02 -72.46 38.60
N SER A 73 -8.20 -71.97 38.99
CA SER A 73 -8.81 -72.07 40.33
C SER A 73 -7.98 -71.60 41.53
N SER A 74 -8.33 -70.43 42.08
CA SER A 74 -8.80 -70.35 43.47
C SER A 74 -9.22 -68.92 43.84
N GLY A 75 -10.46 -68.81 44.35
CA GLY A 75 -10.80 -67.91 45.45
C GLY A 75 -10.91 -66.41 45.15
N PRO A 76 -12.08 -65.78 45.39
CA PRO A 76 -12.11 -64.34 45.59
C PRO A 76 -11.40 -64.02 46.92
N ASP A 77 -10.11 -63.64 46.88
CA ASP A 77 -9.40 -63.14 48.06
C ASP A 77 -9.90 -61.74 48.42
N ARG A 78 -11.12 -61.72 48.98
CA ARG A 78 -11.77 -60.57 49.61
C ARG A 78 -11.22 -60.28 51.01
N ARG A 79 -10.07 -60.84 51.43
CA ARG A 79 -9.63 -60.81 52.83
C ARG A 79 -8.19 -60.35 53.04
N ARG A 80 -7.80 -59.21 52.46
CA ARG A 80 -6.83 -58.32 53.15
C ARG A 80 -6.83 -56.90 52.58
N LEU A 81 -7.95 -56.19 52.78
CA LEU A 81 -7.87 -54.75 52.99
C LEU A 81 -7.06 -54.54 54.28
N LYS A 82 -5.72 -54.55 54.16
CA LYS A 82 -4.83 -54.12 55.24
C LYS A 82 -5.31 -52.74 55.65
N ARG A 83 -5.77 -52.63 56.90
CA ARG A 83 -6.27 -51.39 57.48
C ARG A 83 -5.16 -50.35 57.35
N ILE A 84 -5.33 -49.40 56.42
CA ILE A 84 -4.38 -48.32 56.20
C ILE A 84 -4.30 -47.54 57.52
N THR A 85 -3.10 -47.44 58.09
CA THR A 85 -2.87 -46.67 59.31
C THR A 85 -2.99 -45.18 59.01
N LEU A 86 -3.50 -44.38 59.96
CA LEU A 86 -3.62 -42.92 59.84
C LEU A 86 -2.33 -42.24 59.34
N ALA A 87 -1.16 -42.66 59.84
CA ALA A 87 0.14 -42.12 59.42
C ALA A 87 0.49 -42.37 57.94
N GLU A 88 -0.04 -43.44 57.33
CA GLU A 88 0.14 -43.72 55.90
C GLU A 88 -0.74 -42.79 55.05
N LEU A 89 -1.96 -42.49 55.53
CA LEU A 89 -2.84 -41.50 54.90
C LEU A 89 -2.23 -40.10 54.94
N GLU A 90 -1.70 -39.68 56.09
CA GLU A 90 -1.03 -38.37 56.22
C GLU A 90 0.19 -38.24 55.30
N ARG A 91 1.03 -39.28 55.19
CA ARG A 91 2.16 -39.29 54.24
C ARG A 91 1.68 -39.18 52.80
N ARG A 92 0.63 -39.90 52.44
CA ARG A 92 0.05 -39.85 51.09
C ARG A 92 -0.58 -38.49 50.79
N GLU A 93 -1.28 -37.90 51.75
CA GLU A 93 -1.87 -36.57 51.61
C GLU A 93 -0.79 -35.50 51.42
N LYS A 94 0.27 -35.51 52.25
CA LYS A 94 1.40 -34.59 52.10
C LYS A 94 2.06 -34.72 50.73
N HIS A 95 2.26 -35.96 50.25
CA HIS A 95 2.81 -36.21 48.91
C HIS A 95 1.91 -35.67 47.79
N LEU A 96 0.60 -35.84 47.91
CA LEU A 96 -0.37 -35.31 46.94
C LEU A 96 -0.37 -33.77 46.94
N ARG A 97 -0.29 -33.13 48.11
CA ARG A 97 -0.19 -31.66 48.19
C ARG A 97 1.07 -31.14 47.52
N LEU A 98 2.23 -31.77 47.74
CA LEU A 98 3.48 -31.40 47.07
C LEU A 98 3.38 -31.57 45.54
N LYS A 99 2.79 -32.67 45.07
CA LYS A 99 2.55 -32.88 43.64
C LYS A 99 1.59 -31.85 43.04
N ALA A 100 0.52 -31.51 43.75
CA ALA A 100 -0.44 -30.51 43.29
C ALA A 100 0.23 -29.13 43.17
N GLN A 101 1.10 -28.78 44.13
CA GLN A 101 1.87 -27.54 44.07
C GLN A 101 2.85 -27.53 42.89
N ASP A 102 3.63 -28.60 42.69
CA ASP A 102 4.55 -28.73 41.55
C ASP A 102 3.83 -28.60 40.20
N LEU A 103 2.63 -29.18 40.07
CA LEU A 103 1.80 -29.04 38.88
C LEU A 103 1.30 -27.60 38.67
N GLU A 104 0.91 -26.90 39.74
CA GLU A 104 0.47 -25.50 39.62
C GLU A 104 1.63 -24.58 39.25
N ASP A 105 2.82 -24.76 39.85
CA ASP A 105 4.03 -24.02 39.50
C ASP A 105 4.38 -24.23 38.01
N ARG A 106 4.33 -25.49 37.56
CA ARG A 106 4.62 -25.83 36.15
C ARG A 106 3.56 -25.30 35.18
N LYS A 107 2.30 -25.24 35.60
CA LYS A 107 1.23 -24.61 34.82
C LYS A 107 1.49 -23.11 34.66
N GLY A 108 1.88 -22.42 35.74
CA GLY A 108 2.26 -21.00 35.69
C GLY A 108 3.44 -20.73 34.75
N GLU A 109 4.49 -21.57 34.80
CA GLU A 109 5.64 -21.46 33.88
C GLU A 109 5.23 -21.65 32.41
N LEU A 110 4.31 -22.58 32.13
CA LEU A 110 3.79 -22.80 30.78
C LEU A 110 2.94 -21.62 30.30
N GLU A 111 2.09 -21.06 31.15
CA GLU A 111 1.30 -19.86 30.85
C GLU A 111 2.19 -18.65 30.53
N GLU A 112 3.23 -18.41 31.33
CA GLU A 112 4.22 -17.36 31.07
C GLU A 112 4.92 -17.59 29.72
N ARG A 113 5.30 -18.84 29.42
CA ARG A 113 5.95 -19.19 28.16
C ARG A 113 5.02 -19.00 26.95
N ILE A 114 3.74 -19.34 27.08
CA ILE A 114 2.74 -19.13 26.02
C ILE A 114 2.57 -17.63 25.74
N GLU A 115 2.44 -16.80 26.78
CA GLU A 115 2.29 -15.36 26.62
C GLU A 115 3.55 -14.72 26.02
N ALA A 116 4.74 -15.16 26.42
CA ALA A 116 5.99 -14.71 25.84
C ALA A 116 6.11 -15.07 24.35
N LEU A 117 5.69 -16.27 23.96
CA LEU A 117 5.69 -16.70 22.55
C LEU A 117 4.67 -15.91 21.74
N LYS A 118 3.46 -15.72 22.27
CA LYS A 118 2.40 -14.91 21.63
C LYS A 118 2.88 -13.48 21.36
N LYS A 119 3.49 -12.84 22.37
CA LYS A 119 4.08 -11.50 22.21
C LYS A 119 5.17 -11.45 21.13
N LYS A 120 6.00 -12.50 21.05
CA LYS A 120 7.05 -12.59 20.04
C LYS A 120 6.47 -12.79 18.63
N GLU A 121 5.43 -13.60 18.49
CA GLU A 121 4.70 -13.81 17.25
C GLU A 121 4.04 -12.51 16.77
N ASP A 122 3.35 -11.80 17.65
CA ASP A 122 2.75 -10.49 17.35
C ASP A 122 3.80 -9.46 16.91
N GLN A 123 4.95 -9.41 17.59
CA GLN A 123 6.06 -8.54 17.20
C GLN A 123 6.62 -8.89 15.82
N SER A 124 6.83 -10.17 15.53
CA SER A 124 7.33 -10.63 14.23
C SER A 124 6.32 -10.37 13.12
N SER A 125 5.04 -10.63 13.37
CA SER A 125 3.94 -10.37 12.44
C SER A 125 3.83 -8.88 12.14
N ASN A 126 3.87 -8.03 13.16
CA ASN A 126 3.84 -6.57 13.00
C ASN A 126 5.05 -6.05 12.19
N MET A 127 6.25 -6.58 12.45
CA MET A 127 7.45 -6.22 11.69
C MET A 127 7.32 -6.61 10.21
N MET A 128 6.84 -7.82 9.92
CA MET A 128 6.63 -8.29 8.56
C MET A 128 5.57 -7.48 7.82
N MET A 129 4.45 -7.17 8.46
CA MET A 129 3.38 -6.35 7.87
C MET A 129 3.86 -4.92 7.59
N SER A 130 4.67 -4.35 8.47
CA SER A 130 5.25 -3.01 8.29
C SER A 130 6.17 -2.96 7.05
N GLN A 131 7.01 -3.98 6.85
CA GLN A 131 7.88 -4.07 5.67
C GLN A 131 7.08 -4.17 4.36
N LEU A 132 6.00 -4.96 4.34
CA LEU A 132 5.14 -5.07 3.15
C LEU A 132 4.46 -3.74 2.82
N ALA A 133 3.96 -3.03 3.83
CA ALA A 133 3.35 -1.71 3.64
C ALA A 133 4.37 -0.68 3.10
N GLU A 134 5.61 -0.72 3.58
CA GLU A 134 6.68 0.15 3.07
C GLU A 134 7.03 -0.18 1.62
N GLN A 135 7.15 -1.47 1.28
CA GLN A 135 7.38 -1.90 -0.11
C GLN A 135 6.24 -1.47 -1.04
N GLU A 136 4.98 -1.58 -0.61
CA GLU A 136 3.84 -1.09 -1.38
C GLU A 136 3.92 0.42 -1.62
N CYS A 137 4.27 1.21 -0.60
CA CYS A 137 4.45 2.66 -0.76
C CYS A 137 5.55 2.99 -1.76
N GLN A 138 6.69 2.29 -1.70
CA GLN A 138 7.79 2.46 -2.64
C GLN A 138 7.36 2.18 -4.09
N LEU A 139 6.56 1.12 -4.30
CA LEU A 139 6.02 0.80 -5.63
C LEU A 139 5.06 1.89 -6.14
N ILE A 140 4.20 2.43 -5.26
CA ILE A 140 3.29 3.52 -5.62
C ILE A 140 4.07 4.78 -6.02
N ILE A 141 5.12 5.15 -5.29
CA ILE A 141 5.95 6.32 -5.65
C ILE A 141 6.62 6.10 -7.00
N LYS A 142 7.22 4.92 -7.23
CA LYS A 142 7.81 4.58 -8.55
C LYS A 142 6.78 4.69 -9.66
N GLN A 143 5.56 4.19 -9.46
CA GLN A 143 4.49 4.29 -10.44
C GLN A 143 4.10 5.76 -10.73
N LEU A 144 4.05 6.60 -9.69
CA LEU A 144 3.81 8.04 -9.83
C LEU A 144 4.91 8.72 -10.66
N GLU A 145 6.18 8.45 -10.34
CA GLU A 145 7.33 9.04 -11.02
C GLU A 145 7.46 8.59 -12.48
N GLU A 146 7.24 7.30 -12.77
CA GLU A 146 7.41 6.73 -14.11
C GLU A 146 6.28 7.12 -15.08
N HIS A 147 5.04 7.21 -14.60
CA HIS A 147 3.87 7.37 -15.47
C HIS A 147 3.13 8.70 -15.32
N PHE A 148 3.30 9.38 -14.18
CA PHE A 148 2.50 10.55 -13.84
C PHE A 148 3.37 11.78 -13.56
N THR A 149 4.52 11.87 -14.20
CA THR A 149 5.41 13.03 -14.14
C THR A 149 5.14 14.00 -15.29
N CYS A 150 4.98 15.28 -14.96
CA CYS A 150 4.83 16.36 -15.93
C CYS A 150 6.16 16.62 -16.65
N ALA A 151 6.18 16.54 -17.98
CA ALA A 151 7.41 16.79 -18.75
C ALA A 151 7.92 18.25 -18.74
N LEU A 152 7.15 19.19 -18.15
CA LEU A 152 7.54 20.60 -18.05
C LEU A 152 8.18 20.94 -16.70
N CYS A 153 7.66 20.42 -15.59
CA CYS A 153 8.20 20.69 -14.25
C CYS A 153 8.90 19.50 -13.61
N TYR A 154 8.85 18.31 -14.23
CA TYR A 154 9.43 17.05 -13.72
C TYR A 154 8.92 16.66 -12.32
N GLU A 155 7.68 17.01 -12.02
CA GLU A 155 7.00 16.63 -10.79
C GLU A 155 5.73 15.83 -11.10
N ILE A 156 5.19 15.17 -10.09
CA ILE A 156 3.90 14.46 -10.18
C ILE A 156 2.81 15.44 -10.62
N LEU A 157 2.03 15.03 -11.63
CA LEU A 157 0.98 15.81 -12.25
C LEU A 157 0.02 16.37 -11.19
N ALA A 158 -0.21 17.69 -11.23
CA ALA A 158 -1.21 18.39 -10.45
C ALA A 158 -2.22 19.03 -11.41
N ALA A 159 -3.51 18.75 -11.22
CA ALA A 159 -4.58 19.11 -12.16
C ALA A 159 -4.22 18.78 -13.63
N PRO A 160 -4.20 17.50 -14.04
CA PRO A 160 -3.74 17.10 -15.37
C PRO A 160 -4.67 17.57 -16.50
N TYR A 161 -4.09 18.23 -17.51
CA TYR A 161 -4.76 18.62 -18.76
C TYR A 161 -4.06 18.00 -19.96
N ALA A 162 -4.84 17.43 -20.86
CA ALA A 162 -4.36 16.93 -22.14
C ALA A 162 -4.50 18.01 -23.22
N LEU A 163 -3.56 18.01 -24.16
CA LEU A 163 -3.69 18.79 -25.39
C LEU A 163 -4.76 18.15 -26.29
N ASN A 164 -5.57 18.98 -26.98
CA ASN A 164 -6.64 18.55 -27.90
C ASN A 164 -6.34 18.65 -29.42
N PRO A 165 -5.11 18.47 -29.93
CA PRO A 165 -4.91 18.16 -31.35
C PRO A 165 -5.34 16.72 -31.68
N PRO A 166 -5.83 16.43 -32.89
CA PRO A 166 -6.24 15.09 -33.29
C PRO A 166 -5.13 14.03 -33.15
N ASN A 167 -3.85 14.45 -33.18
CA ASN A 167 -2.68 13.57 -33.14
C ASN A 167 -1.83 13.76 -31.87
N CYS A 168 -2.37 14.35 -30.80
CA CYS A 168 -1.62 14.54 -29.55
C CYS A 168 -2.54 14.38 -28.33
N GLY A 169 -2.16 13.49 -27.41
CA GLY A 169 -2.82 13.30 -26.11
C GLY A 169 -1.92 13.56 -24.90
N HIS A 170 -0.78 14.23 -25.11
CA HIS A 170 0.17 14.51 -24.03
C HIS A 170 -0.46 15.34 -22.92
N THR A 171 -0.20 14.94 -21.68
CA THR A 171 -0.79 15.49 -20.48
C THR A 171 0.25 16.21 -19.63
N PHE A 172 -0.12 17.34 -19.06
CA PHE A 172 0.73 18.20 -18.24
C PHE A 172 -0.04 18.74 -17.04
N CYS A 173 0.66 19.31 -16.06
CA CYS A 173 0.00 20.11 -15.03
C CYS A 173 -0.70 21.31 -15.68
N GLY A 174 -1.91 21.65 -15.23
CA GLY A 174 -2.70 22.77 -15.80
C GLY A 174 -1.91 24.08 -15.89
N LEU A 175 -1.25 24.50 -14.81
CA LEU A 175 -0.43 25.72 -14.83
C LEU A 175 0.79 25.62 -15.75
N CYS A 176 1.44 24.46 -15.82
CA CYS A 176 2.64 24.31 -16.63
C CYS A 176 2.32 24.50 -18.11
N ILE A 177 1.25 23.87 -18.59
CA ILE A 177 0.88 23.99 -20.00
C ILE A 177 0.29 25.37 -20.33
N LEU A 178 -0.39 26.03 -19.39
CA LEU A 178 -0.78 27.44 -19.55
C LEU A 178 0.43 28.35 -19.70
N LYS A 179 1.42 28.24 -18.80
CA LYS A 179 2.65 29.04 -18.88
C LYS A 179 3.38 28.80 -20.21
N TRP A 180 3.49 27.54 -20.65
CA TRP A 180 4.06 27.22 -21.95
C TRP A 180 3.29 27.89 -23.09
N PHE A 181 1.97 27.74 -23.15
CA PHE A 181 1.13 28.29 -24.21
C PHE A 181 1.18 29.82 -24.27
N PHE A 182 1.09 30.49 -23.12
CA PHE A 182 1.16 31.95 -23.02
C PHE A 182 2.58 32.50 -23.16
N SER A 183 3.63 31.71 -22.97
CA SER A 183 5.01 32.15 -23.25
C SER A 183 5.19 32.56 -24.71
N ARG A 184 4.45 31.91 -25.63
CA ARG A 184 4.44 32.19 -27.08
C ARG A 184 3.55 33.37 -27.49
N LEU A 185 2.74 33.91 -26.59
CA LEU A 185 1.90 35.08 -26.86
C LEU A 185 2.77 36.34 -27.03
N HIS A 186 2.56 37.12 -28.09
CA HIS A 186 3.29 38.36 -28.29
C HIS A 186 2.85 39.44 -27.28
N ARG A 187 3.80 40.02 -26.53
CA ARG A 187 3.52 40.94 -25.42
C ARG A 187 2.84 42.24 -25.84
N VAL A 188 3.08 42.72 -27.06
CA VAL A 188 2.59 44.03 -27.52
C VAL A 188 1.18 43.94 -28.09
N CYS A 189 0.91 42.96 -28.96
CA CYS A 189 -0.38 42.85 -29.64
C CYS A 189 -1.34 41.84 -29.00
N GLY A 190 -0.86 40.96 -28.11
CA GLY A 190 -1.68 39.94 -27.46
C GLY A 190 -2.20 38.87 -28.42
N LEU A 191 -1.47 38.59 -29.50
CA LEU A 191 -1.77 37.53 -30.48
C LEU A 191 -0.62 36.52 -30.54
N TRP A 192 -0.88 35.34 -31.10
CA TRP A 192 0.13 34.33 -31.41
C TRP A 192 0.55 34.47 -32.86
N HIS A 193 1.73 35.04 -33.12
CA HIS A 193 2.29 35.15 -34.48
C HIS A 193 2.95 33.84 -34.95
N GLU A 194 3.22 32.94 -34.02
CA GLU A 194 3.81 31.62 -34.28
C GLU A 194 2.81 30.54 -33.87
N SER A 195 2.77 29.45 -34.62
CA SER A 195 2.00 28.27 -34.22
C SER A 195 2.54 27.71 -32.91
N VAL A 196 1.66 27.45 -31.94
CA VAL A 196 2.03 26.79 -30.70
C VAL A 196 1.99 25.28 -30.90
N ASP A 197 3.04 24.60 -30.46
CA ASP A 197 3.21 23.16 -30.60
C ASP A 197 3.28 22.46 -29.23
N CYS A 198 2.99 21.15 -29.24
CA CYS A 198 3.16 20.30 -28.07
C CYS A 198 4.64 20.24 -27.65
N PRO A 199 4.98 20.49 -26.37
CA PRO A 199 6.36 20.39 -25.88
C PRO A 199 7.05 19.04 -26.11
N ILE A 200 6.27 17.95 -26.20
CA ILE A 200 6.79 16.59 -26.29
C ILE A 200 6.92 16.14 -27.75
N CYS A 201 5.82 16.17 -28.53
CA CYS A 201 5.81 15.63 -29.90
C CYS A 201 5.77 16.68 -31.01
N ARG A 202 5.78 17.98 -30.67
CA ARG A 202 5.70 19.10 -31.62
C ARG A 202 4.47 19.09 -32.53
N SER A 203 3.43 18.34 -32.17
CA SER A 203 2.14 18.39 -32.86
C SER A 203 1.53 19.79 -32.70
N LEU A 204 1.07 20.36 -33.81
CA LEU A 204 0.51 21.71 -33.85
C LEU A 204 -0.80 21.78 -33.07
N LEU A 205 -0.94 22.78 -32.21
CA LEU A 205 -2.20 23.06 -31.52
C LEU A 205 -3.20 23.74 -32.47
N ILE A 206 -4.48 23.64 -32.13
CA ILE A 206 -5.54 24.34 -32.86
C ILE A 206 -5.23 25.85 -32.83
N PRO A 207 -5.12 26.52 -33.98
CA PRO A 207 -4.90 27.96 -34.03
C PRO A 207 -6.01 28.69 -33.28
N THR A 208 -5.63 29.60 -32.37
CA THR A 208 -6.58 30.45 -31.66
C THR A 208 -7.01 31.58 -32.59
N PRO A 209 -8.30 31.68 -32.99
CA PRO A 209 -8.74 32.76 -33.86
C PRO A 209 -8.62 34.13 -33.19
N ASP A 210 -8.19 35.13 -33.94
CA ASP A 210 -8.06 36.50 -33.43
C ASP A 210 -9.42 37.17 -33.22
N LEU A 211 -10.45 36.72 -33.96
CA LEU A 211 -11.78 37.29 -33.92
C LEU A 211 -12.60 36.73 -32.75
N THR A 212 -13.15 37.65 -31.95
CA THR A 212 -14.20 37.35 -30.97
C THR A 212 -15.59 37.56 -31.60
N PRO A 213 -16.58 36.67 -31.37
CA PRO A 213 -16.52 35.59 -30.39
C PRO A 213 -15.82 34.32 -30.91
N ARG A 214 -14.94 33.74 -30.09
CA ARG A 214 -14.29 32.44 -30.40
C ARG A 214 -15.22 31.26 -30.10
N LEU A 215 -15.10 30.21 -30.92
CA LEU A 215 -15.77 28.94 -30.65
C LEU A 215 -15.07 28.18 -29.52
N GLN A 216 -15.82 27.59 -28.61
CA GLN A 216 -15.28 26.80 -27.49
C GLN A 216 -14.41 25.61 -27.96
N ILE A 217 -14.68 25.04 -29.13
CA ILE A 217 -13.88 23.96 -29.72
C ILE A 217 -12.43 24.37 -30.06
N THR A 218 -12.16 25.68 -30.14
CA THR A 218 -10.81 26.20 -30.41
C THR A 218 -9.93 26.25 -29.16
N PHE A 219 -10.48 25.94 -27.98
CA PHE A 219 -9.70 25.86 -26.76
C PHE A 219 -8.81 24.61 -26.77
N PRO A 220 -7.48 24.75 -26.64
CA PRO A 220 -6.54 23.66 -26.93
C PRO A 220 -6.38 22.64 -25.80
N PHE A 221 -7.05 22.83 -24.65
CA PHE A 221 -6.88 22.01 -23.46
C PHE A 221 -8.15 21.30 -23.06
N VAL A 222 -8.04 20.03 -22.67
CA VAL A 222 -9.13 19.23 -22.13
C VAL A 222 -8.70 18.65 -20.79
N PRO A 223 -9.52 18.76 -19.72
CA PRO A 223 -9.21 18.15 -18.44
C PRO A 223 -9.07 16.63 -18.57
N ASN A 224 -7.93 16.06 -18.15
CA ASN A 224 -7.72 14.62 -18.16
C ASN A 224 -8.18 14.00 -16.84
N ARG A 225 -9.51 13.90 -16.67
CA ARG A 225 -10.15 13.46 -15.41
C ARG A 225 -9.71 12.07 -14.98
N VAL A 226 -9.51 11.15 -15.92
CA VAL A 226 -9.07 9.77 -15.63
C VAL A 226 -7.69 9.79 -14.98
N THR A 227 -6.74 10.52 -15.58
CA THR A 227 -5.39 10.67 -15.01
C THR A 227 -5.45 11.36 -13.65
N GLY A 228 -6.27 12.41 -13.51
CA GLY A 228 -6.47 13.10 -12.25
C GLY A 228 -6.93 12.17 -11.13
N SER A 229 -7.97 11.37 -11.36
CA SER A 229 -8.48 10.44 -10.37
C SER A 229 -7.49 9.32 -10.00
N ILE A 230 -6.69 8.84 -10.95
CA ILE A 230 -5.65 7.84 -10.68
C ILE A 230 -4.56 8.45 -9.79
N VAL A 231 -4.04 9.62 -10.15
CA VAL A 231 -3.00 10.31 -9.36
C VAL A 231 -3.50 10.61 -7.95
N GLU A 232 -4.70 11.20 -7.81
CA GLU A 232 -5.33 11.47 -6.52
C GLU A 232 -5.46 10.20 -5.67
N SER A 233 -5.90 9.08 -6.29
CA SER A 233 -6.04 7.80 -5.58
C SER A 233 -4.71 7.22 -5.11
N LEU A 234 -3.65 7.29 -5.94
CA LEU A 234 -2.32 6.81 -5.60
C LEU A 234 -1.69 7.65 -4.48
N VAL A 235 -1.79 8.98 -4.58
CA VAL A 235 -1.32 9.90 -3.53
C VAL A 235 -2.06 9.64 -2.21
N GLU A 236 -3.38 9.43 -2.24
CA GLU A 236 -4.17 9.14 -1.05
C GLU A 236 -3.79 7.80 -0.38
N LYS A 237 -3.37 6.80 -1.17
CA LYS A 237 -2.85 5.54 -0.61
C LYS A 237 -1.54 5.74 0.16
N LEU A 238 -0.66 6.63 -0.30
CA LEU A 238 0.58 6.96 0.42
C LEU A 238 0.31 7.61 1.79
N VAL A 239 -0.82 8.31 1.92
CA VAL A 239 -1.23 8.96 3.18
C VAL A 239 -1.75 7.94 4.18
N LYS A 240 -2.60 7.03 3.72
CA LYS A 240 -3.28 6.03 4.55
C LYS A 240 -2.41 4.84 4.93
N ALA A 241 -1.20 4.75 4.38
CA ALA A 241 -0.26 3.67 4.67
C ALA A 241 -0.12 3.52 6.18
N PRO A 242 -0.54 2.36 6.74
CA PRO A 242 -0.80 2.22 8.17
C PRO A 242 0.43 2.61 8.97
N LEU A 243 0.24 3.57 9.87
CA LEU A 243 1.17 3.84 10.97
C LEU A 243 1.11 2.62 11.90
N SER A 244 1.69 1.49 11.50
CA SER A 244 1.68 0.24 12.28
C SER A 244 2.46 0.36 13.60
N SER A 245 2.99 1.55 13.90
CA SER A 245 3.71 1.90 15.11
C SER A 245 2.85 2.60 16.18
N GLN A 246 1.58 2.94 15.91
CA GLN A 246 0.75 3.68 16.87
C GLN A 246 -0.60 3.08 17.25
N THR A 247 -0.91 1.85 16.84
CA THR A 247 -1.78 1.03 17.69
C THR A 247 -0.98 0.66 18.93
N GLN A 248 -0.87 1.61 19.87
CA GLN A 248 -0.97 1.25 21.27
C GLN A 248 -2.26 0.45 21.32
N ILE A 249 -2.14 -0.87 21.29
CA ILE A 249 -3.18 -1.77 21.76
C ILE A 249 -3.46 -1.19 23.14
N LYS A 250 -4.54 -0.41 23.22
CA LYS A 250 -5.09 0.10 24.45
C LYS A 250 -5.56 -1.18 25.12
N ARG A 251 -4.60 -1.85 25.76
CA ARG A 251 -4.79 -3.04 26.56
C ARG A 251 -5.88 -2.58 27.49
N GLU A 252 -7.10 -3.09 27.29
CA GLU A 252 -8.16 -2.88 28.25
C GLU A 252 -7.54 -3.28 29.58
N GLU A 253 -7.37 -2.27 30.43
CA GLU A 253 -6.92 -2.46 31.80
C GLU A 253 -8.04 -3.27 32.44
N SER A 254 -7.90 -4.59 32.40
CA SER A 254 -8.59 -5.47 33.30
C SER A 254 -8.16 -5.03 34.69
N GLU A 255 -9.05 -4.27 35.35
CA GLU A 255 -8.97 -3.96 36.77
C GLU A 255 -8.97 -5.28 37.53
N ASP A 256 -7.77 -5.83 37.79
CA ASP A 256 -7.53 -6.70 38.91
C ASP A 256 -6.04 -6.71 39.27
N THR A 257 -5.72 -5.87 40.25
CA THR A 257 -5.04 -6.24 41.49
C THR A 257 -3.74 -7.07 41.41
N TRP A 258 -2.58 -6.46 41.68
CA TRP A 258 -1.84 -6.55 42.97
C TRP A 258 -0.41 -6.00 42.84
N VAL A 259 -0.07 -5.19 43.84
CA VAL A 259 1.22 -4.55 44.08
C VAL A 259 2.31 -5.59 44.30
N SER A 260 3.39 -5.56 43.52
CA SER A 260 4.67 -6.15 43.95
C SER A 260 5.87 -5.31 43.53
N ARG A 261 6.34 -4.52 44.50
CA ARG A 261 7.64 -3.84 44.50
C ARG A 261 8.75 -4.89 44.50
N THR A 262 9.58 -4.93 43.46
CA THR A 262 10.93 -5.49 43.57
C THR A 262 11.98 -4.52 43.01
N ARG A 263 12.80 -4.03 43.94
CA ARG A 263 14.06 -3.33 43.69
C ARG A 263 15.06 -4.34 43.11
N LYS A 264 15.76 -4.02 42.01
CA LYS A 264 17.15 -4.48 41.81
C LYS A 264 17.92 -3.73 40.71
N LYS A 265 18.98 -3.06 41.20
CA LYS A 265 20.37 -2.95 40.71
C LYS A 265 20.67 -2.40 39.31
N ARG A 266 21.23 -1.19 39.36
CA ARG A 266 22.15 -0.56 38.39
C ARG A 266 23.26 -1.54 37.96
N GLY A 267 23.35 -1.79 36.65
CA GLY A 267 24.50 -2.41 35.98
C GLY A 267 25.17 -1.38 35.06
N ARG A 268 26.46 -1.15 35.32
CA ARG A 268 27.38 -0.26 34.60
C ARG A 268 27.90 -0.90 33.31
N ASN A 269 28.16 -0.05 32.32
CA ASN A 269 29.18 -0.13 31.26
C ASN A 269 29.00 -1.15 30.12
N CYS A 270 29.02 -0.67 28.88
CA CYS A 270 30.22 -0.69 28.02
C CYS A 270 29.92 0.00 26.68
N ILE A 271 30.53 1.17 26.47
CA ILE A 271 30.51 1.93 25.22
C ILE A 271 31.65 1.37 24.36
N GLN A 272 31.32 0.56 23.35
CA GLN A 272 32.26 0.20 22.29
C GLN A 272 32.07 1.19 21.13
N LYS A 273 33.09 2.03 20.95
CA LYS A 273 33.23 3.00 19.86
C LYS A 273 33.71 2.21 18.64
N ARG A 274 32.80 1.91 17.71
CA ARG A 274 33.11 1.23 16.45
C ARG A 274 33.29 2.28 15.37
N GLU A 275 34.49 2.33 14.79
CA GLU A 275 34.84 3.23 13.70
C GLU A 275 34.05 2.89 12.43
N PRO A 276 33.59 3.89 11.67
CA PRO A 276 32.92 3.68 10.40
C PRO A 276 33.99 3.37 9.33
N SER A 277 34.00 2.12 8.87
CA SER A 277 34.71 1.72 7.66
C SER A 277 34.05 2.37 6.45
N GLU A 278 34.74 3.31 5.84
CA GLU A 278 34.50 3.81 4.49
C GLU A 278 34.76 2.67 3.52
N GLU A 279 33.76 2.15 2.81
CA GLU A 279 33.97 1.46 1.54
C GLU A 279 32.64 1.14 0.81
N ASN A 280 32.68 1.38 -0.51
CA ASN A 280 31.68 1.14 -1.55
C ASN A 280 30.52 2.12 -1.70
N GLU A 281 30.81 3.19 -2.44
CA GLU A 281 29.85 3.88 -3.31
C GLU A 281 29.40 2.97 -4.47
N ASP A 282 28.71 1.88 -4.13
CA ASP A 282 27.78 1.31 -5.08
C ASP A 282 26.62 2.32 -5.20
N ALA A 283 26.13 2.58 -6.41
CA ALA A 283 25.08 3.55 -6.69
C ALA A 283 23.71 3.05 -6.17
N SER A 284 23.68 2.76 -4.87
CA SER A 284 22.56 2.31 -4.08
C SER A 284 21.51 3.40 -4.19
N GLN A 285 20.53 3.15 -5.05
CA GLN A 285 19.35 3.97 -5.23
C GLN A 285 18.87 4.36 -3.83
N LYS A 286 19.04 5.64 -3.48
CA LYS A 286 18.59 6.15 -2.18
C LYS A 286 17.11 5.78 -2.10
N PRO A 287 16.67 5.04 -1.07
CA PRO A 287 15.27 4.68 -0.91
C PRO A 287 14.44 5.94 -1.08
N LEU A 288 13.46 5.92 -2.00
CA LEU A 288 12.62 7.09 -2.24
C LEU A 288 11.97 7.46 -0.90
N ASP A 289 11.98 8.74 -0.58
CA ASP A 289 11.55 9.21 0.74
C ASP A 289 10.02 9.14 0.86
N VAL A 290 9.51 7.98 1.28
CA VAL A 290 8.08 7.76 1.55
C VAL A 290 7.56 8.75 2.61
N THR A 291 8.42 9.20 3.54
CA THR A 291 7.99 10.11 4.60
C THR A 291 7.62 11.49 4.06
N ALA A 292 8.24 11.92 2.97
CA ALA A 292 7.92 13.18 2.28
C ALA A 292 6.50 13.22 1.69
N TRP A 293 5.89 12.05 1.44
CA TRP A 293 4.53 11.91 0.90
C TRP A 293 3.46 11.63 1.96
N ARG A 294 3.85 11.40 3.22
CA ARG A 294 2.91 11.17 4.33
C ARG A 294 2.18 12.45 4.73
N GLU A 295 1.25 12.33 5.69
CA GLU A 295 0.63 13.51 6.31
C GLU A 295 1.66 14.42 6.98
N GLY A 296 1.63 15.70 6.62
CA GLY A 296 2.66 16.68 7.01
C GLY A 296 3.95 16.63 6.19
N GLY A 297 4.09 15.66 5.27
CA GLY A 297 5.24 15.54 4.38
C GLY A 297 5.31 16.70 3.37
N HIS A 298 6.53 17.19 3.10
CA HIS A 298 6.75 18.38 2.28
C HIS A 298 6.34 18.17 0.81
N MET A 299 6.65 17.03 0.20
CA MET A 299 6.25 16.74 -1.19
C MET A 299 4.73 16.67 -1.34
N ARG A 300 4.04 16.04 -0.37
CA ARG A 300 2.58 16.05 -0.35
C ARG A 300 2.03 17.46 -0.18
N ALA A 301 2.58 18.25 0.73
CA ALA A 301 2.15 19.63 0.95
C ALA A 301 2.33 20.49 -0.31
N GLU A 302 3.44 20.34 -1.03
CA GLU A 302 3.70 21.03 -2.30
C GLU A 302 2.77 20.55 -3.43
N TRP A 303 2.56 19.23 -3.55
CA TRP A 303 1.64 18.68 -4.53
C TRP A 303 0.21 19.15 -4.25
N LEU A 304 -0.25 19.10 -2.99
CA LEU A 304 -1.53 19.64 -2.57
C LEU A 304 -1.59 21.15 -2.78
N LYS A 305 -0.50 21.88 -2.59
CA LYS A 305 -0.47 23.31 -2.92
C LYS A 305 -0.70 23.49 -4.43
N LYS A 306 -0.07 22.69 -5.29
CA LYS A 306 -0.25 22.78 -6.74
C LYS A 306 -1.63 22.29 -7.21
N ASP A 307 -2.21 21.28 -6.56
CA ASP A 307 -3.52 20.72 -6.91
C ASP A 307 -4.69 21.47 -6.25
N ARG A 308 -4.60 21.76 -4.94
CA ARG A 308 -5.60 22.46 -4.11
C ARG A 308 -5.46 23.97 -4.03
N GLN A 309 -4.33 24.62 -4.36
CA GLN A 309 -4.41 26.08 -4.54
C GLN A 309 -5.31 26.46 -5.71
N GLU A 310 -5.88 25.46 -6.41
CA GLU A 310 -6.80 25.60 -7.52
C GLU A 310 -6.27 26.44 -8.67
N GLN A 311 -5.13 27.13 -8.58
CA GLN A 311 -4.62 28.03 -9.59
C GLN A 311 -4.62 27.37 -10.97
N GLY A 312 -4.17 26.12 -11.09
CA GLY A 312 -4.27 25.40 -12.37
C GLY A 312 -5.71 25.14 -12.83
N LYS A 313 -6.59 24.69 -11.93
CA LYS A 313 -8.00 24.35 -12.19
C LYS A 313 -8.84 25.62 -12.41
N GLU A 314 -8.73 26.61 -11.54
CA GLU A 314 -9.31 27.96 -11.58
C GLU A 314 -8.86 28.73 -12.82
N GLU A 315 -7.56 28.86 -13.10
CA GLU A 315 -7.10 29.58 -14.31
C GLU A 315 -7.63 28.88 -15.57
N MET A 316 -7.55 27.55 -15.64
CA MET A 316 -8.12 26.81 -16.78
C MET A 316 -9.64 27.01 -16.91
N ALA A 317 -10.37 26.92 -15.80
CA ALA A 317 -11.82 27.11 -15.79
C ALA A 317 -12.22 28.55 -16.14
N TYR A 318 -11.46 29.53 -15.65
CA TYR A 318 -11.62 30.94 -15.97
C TYR A 318 -11.43 31.17 -17.48
N ILE A 319 -10.30 30.71 -18.04
CA ILE A 319 -10.02 30.86 -19.46
C ILE A 319 -11.09 30.17 -20.30
N LEU A 320 -11.48 28.93 -19.96
CA LEU A 320 -12.52 28.20 -20.67
C LEU A 320 -13.86 28.96 -20.65
N LYS A 321 -14.25 29.49 -19.49
CA LYS A 321 -15.50 30.24 -19.32
C LYS A 321 -15.54 31.51 -20.17
N TYR A 322 -14.42 32.25 -20.25
CA TYR A 322 -14.34 33.53 -20.96
C TYR A 322 -13.70 33.40 -22.35
N TRP A 323 -13.32 32.20 -22.79
CA TRP A 323 -12.55 31.95 -24.02
C TRP A 323 -13.15 32.62 -25.25
N SER A 324 -14.48 32.55 -25.36
CA SER A 324 -15.23 33.11 -26.47
C SER A 324 -15.19 34.63 -26.51
N THR A 325 -15.03 35.32 -25.38
CA THR A 325 -15.13 36.79 -25.29
C THR A 325 -13.81 37.49 -25.00
N MET A 326 -12.77 36.79 -24.59
CA MET A 326 -11.49 37.41 -24.23
C MET A 326 -10.89 38.19 -25.41
N GLY A 327 -10.39 39.40 -25.19
CA GLY A 327 -9.60 40.14 -26.16
C GLY A 327 -8.11 39.86 -26.07
N SER A 328 -7.33 40.50 -26.94
CA SER A 328 -5.87 40.49 -26.85
C SER A 328 -5.35 41.08 -25.53
N GLN A 329 -6.02 42.12 -25.00
CA GLN A 329 -5.67 42.73 -23.71
C GLN A 329 -5.85 41.75 -22.54
N ASP A 330 -6.92 40.94 -22.55
CA ASP A 330 -7.15 39.91 -21.53
C ASP A 330 -6.05 38.84 -21.58
N PHE A 331 -5.59 38.47 -22.78
CA PHE A 331 -4.47 37.55 -22.94
C PHE A 331 -3.14 38.13 -22.45
N ILE A 332 -2.88 39.43 -22.68
CA ILE A 332 -1.70 40.10 -22.12
C ILE A 332 -1.75 40.11 -20.59
N ALA A 333 -2.90 40.49 -20.01
CA ALA A 333 -3.08 40.50 -18.56
C ALA A 333 -2.88 39.10 -17.95
N LEU A 334 -3.41 38.06 -18.61
CA LEU A 334 -3.23 36.69 -18.19
C LEU A 334 -1.77 36.22 -18.31
N LYS A 335 -1.08 36.59 -19.39
CA LYS A 335 0.36 36.32 -19.57
C LYS A 335 1.17 36.92 -18.41
N GLN A 336 0.90 38.18 -18.05
CA GLN A 336 1.53 38.84 -16.91
C GLN A 336 1.21 38.15 -15.58
N LYS A 337 -0.07 37.79 -15.36
CA LYS A 337 -0.50 37.05 -14.16
C LYS A 337 0.19 35.70 -14.02
N LEU A 338 0.41 34.99 -15.12
CA LEU A 338 1.14 33.72 -15.17
C LEU A 338 2.66 33.88 -14.99
N GLY A 339 3.19 35.11 -15.05
CA GLY A 339 4.60 35.42 -14.88
C GLY A 339 5.48 34.98 -16.06
N VAL A 340 4.95 35.01 -17.29
CA VAL A 340 5.66 34.61 -18.54
C VAL A 340 5.84 35.74 -19.54
#